data_AF-A0A3B8PQR2-F1
#
_entry.id   AF-A0A3B8PQR2-F1
#
_cell.length_a   1.000
_cell.length_b   1.000
_cell.length_c   1.000
_cell.angle_alpha   90.00
_cell.angle_beta   90.00
_cell.angle_gamma   90.00
#
_symmetry.space_group_name_H-M   'P 1'
#
loop_
_entity.id
_entity.type
_entity.pdbx_description
1 polymer ?
#
loop_
_entity_poly.entity_id
_entity_poly.type
_entity_poly.pdbx_seq_one_letter_code
_entity_poly.pdbx_strand_id
1 'polypeptide(L)'
;MSSDPRFGVSSEFEVWSRSSSMRQLLVLLVACLAAADGSQRVQAAEVPLHEVIDRLVESRAGKQPLAPMSDDAEFLRRVMLDLAGRIPTVAEVRRFLGETAAGKRFTLIDALLSGDDYARRMQELFHVMLMERRGEHAEWTKFLRHAFDQNLPWDRVARAMLSPDATDENLRGAAYFLTARLTKEGAMAPVDVPGLTRDVGRLMAGVDFGCAQCHDHVSIEDYKQVDFQGLHMIFENMQSRGGEFPAVTEKVMAKPREFKSVFTRDARTTPLRIPGAGNVAIRTFPKGEEYSVAPDRKAKRTGVLKFSPLRELADGLATGKNPLFARNIVNRLWFVMLGRGLVEPLDLFHSANPPTHPELLDRLAGEFVSHKFDIKWLLGQLARTRCYQRSS
;
A
#
# COMPACT_ATOMS: atom_id res chain seq x y z
N MET A 1 -20.81 -21.59 88.44
CA MET A 1 -20.62 -23.06 88.58
C MET A 1 -19.66 -23.50 87.50
N SER A 2 -18.49 -23.98 87.96
CA SER A 2 -17.43 -24.73 87.24
C SER A 2 -16.84 -24.11 85.97
N SER A 3 -15.56 -23.80 85.84
CA SER A 3 -14.40 -23.83 86.75
C SER A 3 -13.30 -23.07 86.02
N ASP A 4 -12.87 -22.01 86.66
CA ASP A 4 -11.66 -21.19 86.49
C ASP A 4 -10.37 -22.06 86.71
N PRO A 5 -9.13 -21.53 86.76
CA PRO A 5 -8.40 -20.45 86.05
C PRO A 5 -6.98 -20.97 85.62
N ARG A 6 -6.07 -20.24 84.94
CA ARG A 6 -5.11 -19.22 85.46
C ARG A 6 -4.09 -18.93 84.34
N PHE A 7 -3.86 -17.67 83.92
CA PHE A 7 -3.20 -16.53 84.59
C PHE A 7 -1.66 -16.55 84.54
N GLY A 8 -1.14 -15.39 84.10
CA GLY A 8 0.24 -14.91 84.25
C GLY A 8 0.46 -13.78 83.22
N VAL A 9 0.04 -12.52 83.44
CA VAL A 9 0.55 -11.48 84.37
C VAL A 9 2.06 -11.33 84.21
N SER A 10 2.62 -10.22 83.72
CA SER A 10 2.74 -8.92 84.41
C SER A 10 3.61 -7.98 83.55
N SER A 11 3.20 -6.71 83.41
CA SER A 11 3.79 -5.48 84.03
C SER A 11 4.92 -4.87 83.20
N GLU A 12 4.71 -3.75 82.52
CA GLU A 12 4.72 -2.34 83.00
C GLU A 12 6.11 -1.67 82.93
N PHE A 13 6.08 -0.33 82.82
CA PHE A 13 7.14 0.67 83.05
C PHE A 13 8.17 0.87 81.90
N GLU A 14 8.13 1.98 81.16
CA GLU A 14 8.58 3.38 81.43
C GLU A 14 9.83 3.66 80.56
N VAL A 15 9.74 4.55 79.57
CA VAL A 15 10.12 5.98 79.59
C VAL A 15 11.64 6.25 79.48
N TRP A 16 11.95 7.12 78.51
CA TRP A 16 13.17 7.97 78.33
C TRP A 16 14.40 7.46 77.56
N SER A 17 14.59 8.08 76.39
CA SER A 17 15.66 9.06 76.11
C SER A 17 16.60 8.78 74.93
N ARG A 18 16.64 9.81 74.07
CA ARG A 18 17.79 10.46 73.41
C ARG A 18 18.87 9.63 72.69
N SER A 19 18.98 9.99 71.40
CA SER A 19 20.19 10.33 70.64
C SER A 19 21.23 9.26 70.28
N SER A 20 21.22 8.97 68.98
CA SER A 20 22.34 8.96 68.03
C SER A 20 23.64 8.21 68.32
N SER A 21 23.96 7.33 67.35
CA SER A 21 25.29 6.99 66.83
C SER A 21 26.17 6.07 67.69
N MET A 22 26.42 4.85 67.22
CA MET A 22 27.60 4.48 66.43
C MET A 22 27.87 2.95 66.46
N ARG A 23 28.15 2.37 65.27
CA ARG A 23 28.94 1.13 64.99
C ARG A 23 28.39 -0.28 65.29
N GLN A 24 28.04 -0.95 64.17
CA GLN A 24 28.52 -2.26 63.69
C GLN A 24 28.25 -3.55 64.51
N LEU A 25 27.42 -4.45 63.94
CA LEU A 25 27.83 -5.85 63.68
C LEU A 25 26.93 -6.58 62.64
N LEU A 26 27.60 -7.00 61.56
CA LEU A 26 27.49 -8.23 60.76
C LEU A 26 26.14 -8.83 60.24
N VAL A 27 26.15 -9.00 58.90
CA VAL A 27 25.66 -10.12 58.07
C VAL A 27 24.16 -10.22 57.78
N LEU A 28 23.80 -9.81 56.55
CA LEU A 28 23.25 -10.75 55.57
C LEU A 28 23.46 -10.19 54.15
N LEU A 29 24.30 -10.91 53.39
CA LEU A 29 24.51 -10.79 51.96
C LEU A 29 23.19 -11.10 51.22
N VAL A 30 22.68 -10.14 50.44
CA VAL A 30 22.17 -10.39 49.09
C VAL A 30 22.63 -9.23 48.22
N ALA A 31 23.73 -9.45 47.51
CA ALA A 31 24.27 -8.53 46.53
C ALA A 31 23.39 -8.55 45.27
N CYS A 32 22.53 -7.54 45.10
CA CYS A 32 22.12 -7.14 43.75
C CYS A 32 23.21 -6.22 43.19
N LEU A 33 24.25 -6.84 42.64
CA LEU A 33 25.14 -6.22 41.66
C LEU A 33 24.29 -5.88 40.43
N ALA A 34 23.67 -4.70 40.42
CA ALA A 34 23.37 -4.01 39.18
C ALA A 34 24.70 -3.52 38.61
N ALA A 35 25.46 -4.45 38.03
CA ALA A 35 26.51 -4.08 37.10
C ALA A 35 25.81 -3.26 36.01
N ALA A 36 26.23 -2.01 35.87
CA ALA A 36 25.95 -1.21 34.71
C ALA A 36 26.52 -1.95 33.50
N ASP A 37 25.67 -2.77 32.87
CA ASP A 37 25.99 -3.40 31.60
C ASP A 37 25.80 -2.32 30.53
N GLY A 38 26.82 -1.48 30.43
CA GLY A 38 27.03 -0.53 29.35
C GLY A 38 27.31 -1.27 28.05
N SER A 39 26.37 -2.09 27.60
CA SER A 39 26.29 -2.47 26.21
C SER A 39 25.58 -1.34 25.47
N GLN A 40 26.35 -0.32 25.08
CA GLN A 40 26.02 0.37 23.84
C GLN A 40 26.01 -0.72 22.76
N ARG A 41 24.82 -1.28 22.48
CA ARG A 41 24.58 -1.97 21.22
C ARG A 41 24.97 -0.96 20.16
N VAL A 42 26.16 -1.13 19.56
CA VAL A 42 26.46 -0.57 18.26
C VAL A 42 25.33 -1.04 17.39
N GLN A 43 24.38 -0.15 17.13
CA GLN A 43 23.28 -0.42 16.24
C GLN A 43 23.95 -0.55 14.88
N ALA A 44 24.20 -1.81 14.47
CA ALA A 44 24.84 -2.09 13.19
C ALA A 44 24.06 -1.28 12.15
N ALA A 45 24.77 -0.46 11.37
CA ALA A 45 24.14 0.35 10.34
C ALA A 45 23.31 -0.58 9.47
N GLU A 46 22.01 -0.31 9.39
CA GLU A 46 21.09 -1.15 8.64
C GLU A 46 21.51 -1.13 7.17
N VAL A 47 21.67 -2.32 6.59
CA VAL A 47 22.19 -2.43 5.22
C VAL A 47 21.19 -1.79 4.25
N PRO A 48 21.62 -0.84 3.40
CA PRO A 48 20.70 -0.18 2.47
C PRO A 48 19.97 -1.17 1.56
N LEU A 49 18.68 -0.90 1.29
CA LEU A 49 17.84 -1.81 0.52
C LEU A 49 18.41 -2.11 -0.87
N HIS A 50 18.99 -1.14 -1.58
CA HIS A 50 19.57 -1.37 -2.90
C HIS A 50 20.70 -2.42 -2.89
N GLU A 51 21.51 -2.49 -1.83
CA GLU A 51 22.52 -3.54 -1.68
C GLU A 51 21.89 -4.91 -1.39
N VAL A 52 20.81 -4.94 -0.60
CA VAL A 52 20.04 -6.17 -0.35
C VAL A 52 19.45 -6.69 -1.66
N ILE A 53 18.88 -5.81 -2.49
CA ILE A 53 18.34 -6.16 -3.82
C ILE A 53 19.43 -6.78 -4.68
N ASP A 54 20.59 -6.12 -4.80
CA ASP A 54 21.68 -6.62 -5.64
C ASP A 54 22.15 -8.00 -5.16
N ARG A 55 22.28 -8.21 -3.84
CA ARG A 55 22.65 -9.53 -3.29
C ARG A 55 21.63 -10.61 -3.65
N LEU A 56 20.33 -10.33 -3.56
CA LEU A 56 19.28 -11.31 -3.88
C LEU A 56 19.25 -11.63 -5.37
N VAL A 57 19.44 -10.64 -6.24
CA VAL A 57 19.52 -10.83 -7.71
C VAL A 57 20.77 -11.64 -8.06
N GLU A 58 21.94 -11.27 -7.55
CA GLU A 58 23.21 -11.96 -7.81
C GLU A 58 23.19 -13.39 -7.27
N SER A 59 22.64 -13.61 -6.08
CA SER A 59 22.48 -14.94 -5.51
C SER A 59 21.59 -15.84 -6.37
N ARG A 60 20.53 -15.30 -7.00
CA ARG A 60 19.65 -16.07 -7.89
C ARG A 60 20.31 -16.37 -9.24
N ALA A 61 21.09 -15.43 -9.77
CA ALA A 61 21.83 -15.62 -11.02
C ALA A 61 22.95 -16.68 -10.86
N GLY A 62 23.56 -16.75 -9.68
CA GLY A 62 24.63 -17.71 -9.40
C GLY A 62 25.84 -17.50 -10.31
N LYS A 63 26.11 -18.46 -11.20
CA LYS A 63 27.22 -18.39 -12.17
C LYS A 63 26.81 -17.86 -13.55
N GLN A 64 25.53 -17.55 -13.75
CA GLN A 64 25.08 -17.01 -15.03
C GLN A 64 25.70 -15.63 -15.25
N PRO A 65 26.14 -15.32 -16.48
CA PRO A 65 26.72 -14.01 -16.77
C PRO A 65 25.66 -12.93 -16.59
N LEU A 66 26.00 -11.90 -15.83
CA LEU A 66 25.22 -10.67 -15.75
C LEU A 66 25.75 -9.66 -16.76
N ALA A 67 24.86 -8.84 -17.32
CA ALA A 67 25.26 -7.75 -18.21
C ALA A 67 26.27 -6.82 -17.51
N PRO A 68 27.24 -6.23 -18.24
CA PRO A 68 28.22 -5.33 -17.66
C PRO A 68 27.56 -4.06 -17.10
N MET A 69 28.30 -3.29 -16.29
CA MET A 69 27.83 -1.98 -15.85
C MET A 69 27.70 -1.03 -17.04
N SER A 70 26.62 -0.25 -17.07
CA SER A 70 26.43 0.84 -18.04
C SER A 70 27.48 1.94 -17.83
N ASP A 71 27.87 2.60 -18.92
CA ASP A 71 28.65 3.82 -18.83
C ASP A 71 27.83 5.00 -18.29
N ASP A 72 28.49 6.13 -18.02
CA ASP A 72 27.82 7.30 -17.44
C ASP A 72 26.86 7.99 -18.41
N ALA A 73 27.07 7.91 -19.72
CA ALA A 73 26.18 8.52 -20.70
C ALA A 73 24.87 7.74 -20.81
N GLU A 74 24.96 6.41 -20.85
CA GLU A 74 23.83 5.50 -20.83
C GLU A 74 23.04 5.64 -19.52
N PHE A 75 23.72 5.59 -18.37
CA PHE A 75 23.09 5.77 -17.07
C PHE A 75 22.36 7.12 -16.98
N LEU A 76 23.01 8.21 -17.37
CA LEU A 76 22.42 9.55 -17.35
C LEU A 76 21.15 9.60 -18.21
N ARG A 77 21.19 9.08 -19.44
CA ARG A 77 20.00 9.08 -20.31
C ARG A 77 18.86 8.29 -19.68
N ARG A 78 19.14 7.10 -19.14
CA ARG A 78 18.14 6.20 -18.55
C ARG A 78 17.47 6.85 -17.33
N VAL A 79 18.26 7.29 -16.36
CA VAL A 79 17.72 7.85 -15.11
C VAL A 79 16.95 9.15 -15.33
N MET A 80 17.34 9.96 -16.31
CA MET A 80 16.60 11.18 -16.68
C MET A 80 15.24 10.88 -17.31
N LEU A 81 15.16 9.85 -18.17
CA LEU A 81 13.88 9.42 -18.74
C LEU A 81 12.95 8.83 -17.67
N ASP A 82 13.50 8.00 -16.79
CA ASP A 82 12.69 7.31 -15.77
C ASP A 82 12.20 8.27 -14.69
N LEU A 83 13.09 9.11 -14.13
CA LEU A 83 12.78 9.94 -12.97
C LEU A 83 12.34 11.38 -13.31
N ALA A 84 12.76 11.94 -14.45
CA ALA A 84 12.41 13.31 -14.86
C ALA A 84 11.53 13.38 -16.13
N GLY A 85 11.37 12.27 -16.87
CA GLY A 85 10.51 12.22 -18.05
C GLY A 85 11.01 13.01 -19.26
N ARG A 86 12.31 13.34 -19.31
CA ARG A 86 12.93 14.09 -20.41
C ARG A 86 14.35 13.64 -20.65
N ILE A 87 14.88 13.95 -21.82
CA ILE A 87 16.30 13.78 -22.11
C ILE A 87 17.15 14.81 -21.34
N PRO A 88 18.42 14.51 -21.02
CA PRO A 88 19.31 15.48 -20.41
C PRO A 88 19.62 16.65 -21.36
N THR A 89 19.70 17.85 -20.80
CA THR A 89 20.18 19.04 -21.51
C THR A 89 21.68 18.97 -21.73
N VAL A 90 22.19 19.74 -22.71
CA VAL A 90 23.64 19.81 -22.99
C VAL A 90 24.45 20.22 -21.74
N ALA A 91 23.91 21.12 -20.92
CA ALA A 91 24.56 21.56 -19.69
C ALA A 91 24.63 20.43 -18.64
N GLU A 92 23.54 19.68 -18.45
CA GLU A 92 23.50 18.53 -17.55
C GLU A 92 24.48 17.43 -17.99
N VAL A 93 24.54 17.12 -19.30
CA VAL A 93 25.49 16.15 -19.86
C VAL A 93 26.93 16.56 -19.56
N ARG A 94 27.33 17.80 -19.91
CA ARG A 94 28.70 18.28 -19.69
C ARG A 94 29.08 18.25 -18.22
N ARG A 95 28.18 18.67 -17.33
CA ARG A 95 28.39 18.65 -15.88
C ARG A 95 28.58 17.24 -15.36
N PHE A 96 27.69 16.31 -15.72
CA PHE A 96 27.71 14.95 -15.17
C PHE A 96 28.87 14.10 -15.71
N LEU A 97 29.21 14.24 -17.00
CA LEU A 97 30.32 13.51 -17.60
C LEU A 97 31.69 14.09 -17.19
N GLY A 98 31.77 15.38 -16.86
CA GLY A 98 32.97 16.01 -16.32
C GLY A 98 33.20 15.76 -14.82
N GLU A 99 32.18 15.32 -14.08
CA GLU A 99 32.26 15.02 -12.64
C GLU A 99 32.99 13.68 -12.40
N THR A 100 33.91 13.66 -11.43
CA THR A 100 34.75 12.50 -11.11
C THR A 100 34.47 11.92 -9.73
N ALA A 101 33.61 12.55 -8.92
CA ALA A 101 33.23 12.03 -7.61
C ALA A 101 32.61 10.63 -7.70
N ALA A 102 33.08 9.69 -6.87
CA ALA A 102 32.61 8.30 -6.86
C ALA A 102 31.09 8.16 -6.60
N GLY A 103 30.48 9.12 -5.88
CA GLY A 103 29.06 9.15 -5.54
C GLY A 103 28.18 9.95 -6.51
N LYS A 104 28.68 10.38 -7.68
CA LYS A 104 27.95 11.29 -8.58
C LYS A 104 26.61 10.75 -9.06
N ARG A 105 26.51 9.42 -9.29
CA ARG A 105 25.25 8.77 -9.70
C ARG A 105 24.18 8.88 -8.62
N PHE A 106 24.55 8.66 -7.36
CA PHE A 106 23.62 8.75 -6.23
C PHE A 106 23.19 10.19 -6.01
N THR A 107 24.14 11.13 -6.10
CA THR A 107 23.86 12.57 -6.02
C THR A 107 22.89 13.02 -7.12
N LEU A 108 23.07 12.52 -8.35
CA LEU A 108 22.14 12.79 -9.45
C LEU A 108 20.74 12.22 -9.16
N ILE A 109 20.65 10.98 -8.68
CA ILE A 109 19.36 10.36 -8.31
C ILE A 109 18.64 11.22 -7.27
N ASP A 110 19.34 11.67 -6.22
CA ASP A 110 18.76 12.55 -5.20
C ASP A 110 18.28 13.89 -5.78
N ALA A 111 19.09 14.50 -6.66
CA ALA A 111 18.71 15.73 -7.34
C ALA A 111 17.46 15.56 -8.22
N LEU A 112 17.31 14.41 -8.89
CA LEU A 112 16.15 14.14 -9.73
C LEU A 112 14.89 13.89 -8.92
N LEU A 113 14.97 13.11 -7.84
CA LEU A 113 13.82 12.81 -6.97
C LEU A 113 13.31 14.03 -6.19
N SER A 114 14.20 15.00 -5.93
CA SER A 114 13.88 16.27 -5.26
C SER A 114 13.53 17.41 -6.22
N GLY A 115 13.77 17.24 -7.53
CA GLY A 115 13.53 18.26 -8.53
C GLY A 115 12.07 18.38 -8.99
N ASP A 116 11.74 19.52 -9.60
CA ASP A 116 10.38 19.86 -10.06
C ASP A 116 9.83 18.92 -11.14
N ASP A 117 10.71 18.28 -11.90
CA ASP A 117 10.35 17.33 -12.95
C ASP A 117 9.75 16.04 -12.39
N TYR A 118 10.11 15.64 -11.16
CA TYR A 118 9.71 14.36 -10.58
C TYR A 118 8.19 14.20 -10.53
N ALA A 119 7.50 15.18 -9.97
CA ALA A 119 6.07 15.08 -9.75
C ALA A 119 5.29 15.06 -11.07
N ARG A 120 5.72 15.86 -12.05
CA ARG A 120 5.17 15.83 -13.42
C ARG A 120 5.39 14.46 -14.06
N ARG A 121 6.61 13.90 -13.96
CA ARG A 121 6.92 12.58 -14.51
C ARG A 121 6.07 11.48 -13.85
N MET A 122 5.96 11.47 -12.52
CA MET A 122 5.15 10.47 -11.84
C MET A 122 3.66 10.61 -12.16
N GLN A 123 3.16 11.85 -12.30
CA GLN A 123 1.80 12.09 -12.77
C GLN A 123 1.57 11.46 -14.16
N GLU A 124 2.46 11.67 -15.12
CA GLU A 124 2.38 11.07 -16.46
C GLU A 124 2.44 9.53 -16.41
N LEU A 125 3.42 8.99 -15.66
CA LEU A 125 3.62 7.54 -15.50
C LEU A 125 2.37 6.86 -14.93
N PHE A 126 1.86 7.39 -13.82
CA PHE A 126 0.70 6.81 -13.15
C PHE A 126 -0.60 7.08 -13.91
N HIS A 127 -0.70 8.18 -14.66
CA HIS A 127 -1.80 8.35 -15.61
C HIS A 127 -1.82 7.19 -16.60
N VAL A 128 -0.71 6.94 -17.31
CA VAL A 128 -0.66 5.86 -18.32
C VAL A 128 -0.93 4.50 -17.68
N MET A 129 -0.32 4.22 -16.52
CA MET A 129 -0.51 2.94 -15.82
C MET A 129 -1.95 2.72 -15.35
N LEU A 130 -2.58 3.75 -14.77
CA LEU A 130 -3.88 3.62 -14.12
C LEU A 130 -5.06 3.92 -15.03
N MET A 131 -4.89 4.70 -16.09
CA MET A 131 -5.97 5.05 -17.01
C MET A 131 -5.88 4.29 -18.33
N GLU A 132 -4.73 3.69 -18.66
CA GLU A 132 -4.51 2.98 -19.92
C GLU A 132 -4.95 3.86 -21.11
N ARG A 133 -6.07 3.52 -21.79
CA ARG A 133 -6.64 4.29 -22.90
C ARG A 133 -8.01 4.91 -22.57
N ARG A 134 -8.28 5.22 -21.30
CA ARG A 134 -9.58 5.72 -20.80
C ARG A 134 -9.73 7.25 -20.79
N GLY A 135 -8.78 7.97 -21.37
CA GLY A 135 -8.87 9.42 -21.60
C GLY A 135 -8.43 10.29 -20.42
N GLU A 136 -8.53 11.60 -20.61
CA GLU A 136 -7.98 12.63 -19.73
C GLU A 136 -9.08 13.41 -18.97
N HIS A 137 -8.73 13.92 -17.79
CA HIS A 137 -9.62 14.81 -17.02
C HIS A 137 -8.82 15.79 -16.17
N ALA A 138 -9.16 17.08 -16.20
CA ALA A 138 -8.39 18.12 -15.51
C ALA A 138 -8.27 17.88 -13.99
N GLU A 139 -9.35 17.49 -13.31
CA GLU A 139 -9.29 17.16 -11.87
C GLU A 139 -8.44 15.90 -11.58
N TRP A 140 -8.39 14.93 -12.49
CA TRP A 140 -7.53 13.76 -12.36
C TRP A 140 -6.05 14.14 -12.46
N THR A 141 -5.72 14.96 -13.45
CA THR A 141 -4.38 15.54 -13.62
C THR A 141 -3.96 16.31 -12.37
N LYS A 142 -4.84 17.17 -11.82
CA LYS A 142 -4.58 17.92 -10.58
C LYS A 142 -4.36 17.00 -9.38
N PHE A 143 -5.20 15.98 -9.22
CA PHE A 143 -5.07 15.00 -8.13
C PHE A 143 -3.72 14.27 -8.18
N LEU A 144 -3.35 13.69 -9.34
CA LEU A 144 -2.08 13.01 -9.48
C LEU A 144 -0.90 13.96 -9.27
N ARG A 145 -0.97 15.19 -9.81
CA ARG A 145 0.07 16.19 -9.63
C ARG A 145 0.28 16.51 -8.15
N HIS A 146 -0.80 16.82 -7.44
CA HIS A 146 -0.79 17.08 -6.01
C HIS A 146 -0.23 15.89 -5.22
N ALA A 147 -0.65 14.66 -5.56
CA ALA A 147 -0.20 13.46 -4.87
C ALA A 147 1.33 13.29 -4.92
N PHE A 148 1.95 13.51 -6.08
CA PHE A 148 3.40 13.37 -6.22
C PHE A 148 4.18 14.61 -5.78
N ASP A 149 3.63 15.82 -5.93
CA ASP A 149 4.23 17.04 -5.37
C ASP A 149 4.35 16.94 -3.85
N GLN A 150 3.31 16.44 -3.17
CA GLN A 150 3.28 16.27 -1.71
C GLN A 150 3.90 14.94 -1.23
N ASN A 151 4.40 14.10 -2.14
CA ASN A 151 4.88 12.76 -1.86
C ASN A 151 3.91 11.95 -0.98
N LEU A 152 2.62 11.96 -1.34
CA LEU A 152 1.61 11.24 -0.58
C LEU A 152 1.92 9.73 -0.56
N PRO A 153 1.75 9.06 0.60
CA PRO A 153 1.81 7.60 0.69
C PRO A 153 0.89 6.92 -0.34
N TRP A 154 1.39 5.88 -1.02
CA TRP A 154 0.61 5.20 -2.07
C TRP A 154 -0.70 4.59 -1.55
N ASP A 155 -0.73 4.10 -0.30
CA ASP A 155 -1.96 3.62 0.31
C ASP A 155 -3.03 4.72 0.40
N ARG A 156 -2.66 5.96 0.72
CA ARG A 156 -3.58 7.10 0.70
C ARG A 156 -4.07 7.44 -0.71
N VAL A 157 -3.17 7.44 -1.69
CA VAL A 157 -3.52 7.69 -3.11
C VAL A 157 -4.50 6.62 -3.60
N ALA A 158 -4.25 5.35 -3.29
CA ALA A 158 -5.13 4.24 -3.63
C ALA A 158 -6.50 4.33 -2.92
N ARG A 159 -6.53 4.67 -1.63
CA ARG A 159 -7.79 4.87 -0.91
C ARG A 159 -8.62 6.01 -1.49
N ALA A 160 -7.99 7.12 -1.87
CA ALA A 160 -8.68 8.23 -2.53
C ALA A 160 -9.32 7.79 -3.86
N MET A 161 -8.70 6.87 -4.60
CA MET A 161 -9.29 6.32 -5.83
C MET A 161 -10.42 5.31 -5.55
N LEU A 162 -10.32 4.52 -4.48
CA LEU A 162 -11.28 3.45 -4.17
C LEU A 162 -12.49 3.94 -3.36
N SER A 163 -12.33 4.99 -2.57
CA SER A 163 -13.37 5.64 -1.77
C SER A 163 -13.17 7.16 -1.83
N PRO A 164 -13.48 7.80 -2.98
CA PRO A 164 -13.21 9.21 -3.19
C PRO A 164 -14.10 10.10 -2.32
N ASP A 165 -13.49 11.12 -1.73
CA ASP A 165 -14.19 12.18 -1.00
C ASP A 165 -14.36 13.41 -1.90
N ALA A 166 -15.61 13.71 -2.25
CA ALA A 166 -15.97 14.87 -3.08
C ALA A 166 -15.75 16.22 -2.37
N THR A 167 -15.55 16.23 -1.05
CA THR A 167 -15.37 17.45 -0.25
C THR A 167 -13.91 17.89 -0.11
N ASP A 168 -12.96 17.00 -0.41
CA ASP A 168 -11.54 17.32 -0.44
C ASP A 168 -11.15 17.81 -1.84
N GLU A 169 -10.90 19.11 -2.00
CA GLU A 169 -10.56 19.70 -3.30
C GLU A 169 -9.26 19.18 -3.90
N ASN A 170 -8.31 18.72 -3.07
CA ASN A 170 -7.04 18.18 -3.53
C ASN A 170 -7.18 16.73 -4.01
N LEU A 171 -8.12 15.97 -3.43
CA LEU A 171 -8.27 14.53 -3.68
C LEU A 171 -9.50 14.16 -4.51
N ARG A 172 -10.51 15.02 -4.65
CA ARG A 172 -11.77 14.71 -5.35
C ARG A 172 -11.57 14.22 -6.79
N GLY A 173 -10.50 14.66 -7.45
CA GLY A 173 -10.12 14.20 -8.79
C GLY A 173 -9.87 12.70 -8.88
N ALA A 174 -9.53 12.04 -7.77
CA ALA A 174 -9.32 10.60 -7.70
C ALA A 174 -10.56 9.79 -8.09
N ALA A 175 -11.76 10.35 -7.95
CA ALA A 175 -13.01 9.73 -8.38
C ALA A 175 -13.03 9.40 -9.88
N TYR A 176 -12.23 10.11 -10.70
CA TYR A 176 -12.11 9.85 -12.12
C TYR A 176 -11.67 8.41 -12.43
N PHE A 177 -10.82 7.81 -11.57
CA PHE A 177 -10.39 6.42 -11.71
C PHE A 177 -11.58 5.46 -11.81
N LEU A 178 -12.60 5.66 -10.96
CA LEU A 178 -13.84 4.86 -10.97
C LEU A 178 -14.76 5.32 -12.09
N THR A 179 -15.05 6.63 -12.20
CA THR A 179 -16.09 7.12 -13.12
C THR A 179 -15.74 6.90 -14.60
N ALA A 180 -14.46 6.99 -14.98
CA ALA A 180 -14.03 6.73 -16.36
C ALA A 180 -14.21 5.26 -16.79
N ARG A 181 -14.36 4.35 -15.82
CA ARG A 181 -14.61 2.91 -16.05
C ARG A 181 -16.10 2.55 -16.07
N LEU A 182 -16.94 3.47 -15.61
CA LEU A 182 -18.39 3.34 -15.66
C LEU A 182 -18.97 3.82 -17.00
N THR A 183 -18.11 4.19 -17.96
CA THR A 183 -18.47 4.53 -19.33
C THR A 183 -17.71 3.59 -20.27
N LYS A 184 -18.39 2.80 -21.11
CA LYS A 184 -17.72 2.14 -22.24
C LYS A 184 -17.38 3.22 -23.31
N GLU A 185 -16.41 3.00 -24.18
CA GLU A 185 -15.90 4.01 -25.14
C GLU A 185 -16.97 4.99 -25.67
N GLY A 186 -16.80 6.29 -25.36
CA GLY A 186 -17.75 7.36 -25.67
C GLY A 186 -18.76 7.64 -24.55
N ALA A 187 -19.06 8.91 -24.29
CA ALA A 187 -19.88 9.39 -23.18
C ALA A 187 -21.34 8.86 -23.09
N MET A 188 -21.72 7.91 -23.96
CA MET A 188 -23.10 7.43 -24.16
C MET A 188 -23.25 5.90 -24.05
N ALA A 189 -22.20 5.14 -23.74
CA ALA A 189 -22.28 3.68 -23.66
C ALA A 189 -22.63 3.19 -22.23
N PRO A 190 -23.29 2.02 -22.08
CA PRO A 190 -23.77 1.52 -20.79
C PRO A 190 -22.63 1.24 -19.79
N VAL A 191 -22.99 1.26 -18.50
CA VAL A 191 -22.08 1.08 -17.36
C VAL A 191 -21.43 -0.31 -17.35
N ASP A 192 -20.10 -0.39 -17.50
CA ASP A 192 -19.34 -1.65 -17.41
C ASP A 192 -18.80 -1.89 -15.98
N VAL A 193 -19.72 -2.09 -15.04
CA VAL A 193 -19.36 -2.44 -13.65
C VAL A 193 -18.47 -3.71 -13.57
N PRO A 194 -18.70 -4.77 -14.37
CA PRO A 194 -17.78 -5.90 -14.42
C PRO A 194 -16.36 -5.51 -14.84
N GLY A 195 -16.22 -4.63 -15.84
CA GLY A 195 -14.94 -4.07 -16.27
C GLY A 195 -14.23 -3.32 -15.15
N LEU A 196 -14.93 -2.44 -14.43
CA LEU A 196 -14.37 -1.77 -13.24
C LEU A 196 -13.90 -2.79 -12.18
N THR A 197 -14.67 -3.85 -11.96
CA THR A 197 -14.34 -4.90 -10.98
C THR A 197 -13.04 -5.60 -11.35
N ARG A 198 -12.86 -5.96 -12.63
CA ARG A 198 -11.62 -6.57 -13.14
C ARG A 198 -10.45 -5.60 -13.03
N ASP A 199 -10.63 -4.34 -13.44
CA ASP A 199 -9.56 -3.34 -13.40
C ASP A 199 -9.08 -3.05 -11.97
N VAL A 200 -9.98 -2.99 -10.99
CA VAL A 200 -9.58 -2.84 -9.58
C VAL A 200 -8.80 -4.06 -9.10
N GLY A 201 -9.25 -5.28 -9.43
CA GLY A 201 -8.50 -6.50 -9.13
C GLY A 201 -7.08 -6.47 -9.71
N ARG A 202 -6.98 -6.14 -11.01
CA ARG A 202 -5.70 -6.13 -11.75
C ARG A 202 -4.77 -5.03 -11.27
N LEU A 203 -5.26 -3.79 -11.18
CA LEU A 203 -4.44 -2.61 -10.92
C LEU A 203 -4.12 -2.42 -9.45
N MET A 204 -4.97 -2.87 -8.52
CA MET A 204 -4.76 -2.69 -7.08
C MET A 204 -4.29 -3.96 -6.37
N ALA A 205 -4.67 -5.15 -6.84
CA ALA A 205 -4.33 -6.43 -6.18
C ALA A 205 -3.45 -7.36 -7.02
N GLY A 206 -3.20 -7.05 -8.30
CA GLY A 206 -2.45 -7.92 -9.20
C GLY A 206 -3.19 -9.22 -9.55
N VAL A 207 -4.53 -9.22 -9.52
CA VAL A 207 -5.38 -10.39 -9.77
C VAL A 207 -6.36 -10.12 -10.90
N ASP A 208 -6.28 -10.91 -11.99
CA ASP A 208 -7.25 -10.85 -13.08
C ASP A 208 -8.44 -11.79 -12.87
N PHE A 209 -9.58 -11.21 -12.51
CA PHE A 209 -10.84 -11.93 -12.34
C PHE A 209 -11.63 -12.18 -13.64
N GLY A 210 -11.04 -12.00 -14.82
CA GLY A 210 -11.69 -12.19 -16.11
C GLY A 210 -12.59 -13.43 -16.21
N CYS A 211 -12.01 -14.62 -16.01
CA CYS A 211 -12.78 -15.88 -16.01
C CYS A 211 -13.64 -16.04 -14.74
N ALA A 212 -13.13 -15.54 -13.61
CA ALA A 212 -13.79 -15.60 -12.30
C ALA A 212 -15.15 -14.89 -12.28
N GLN A 213 -15.47 -14.05 -13.27
CA GLN A 213 -16.77 -13.40 -13.38
C GLN A 213 -17.94 -14.40 -13.44
N CYS A 214 -17.81 -15.42 -14.29
CA CYS A 214 -18.93 -16.32 -14.64
C CYS A 214 -18.85 -17.69 -13.96
N HIS A 215 -17.65 -18.11 -13.57
CA HIS A 215 -17.35 -19.39 -12.94
C HIS A 215 -16.00 -19.29 -12.22
N ASP A 216 -15.64 -20.25 -11.38
CA ASP A 216 -14.28 -20.26 -10.78
C ASP A 216 -13.26 -20.47 -11.91
N HIS A 217 -12.10 -19.81 -11.86
CA HIS A 217 -11.13 -19.86 -12.95
C HIS A 217 -10.70 -21.31 -13.25
N VAL A 218 -10.72 -21.70 -14.52
CA VAL A 218 -10.55 -23.12 -14.92
C VAL A 218 -9.15 -23.65 -14.63
N SER A 219 -8.12 -22.82 -14.83
CA SER A 219 -6.72 -23.23 -14.68
C SER A 219 -5.97 -22.54 -13.53
N ILE A 220 -6.62 -21.66 -12.77
CA ILE A 220 -6.00 -20.91 -11.68
C ILE A 220 -6.85 -21.16 -10.44
N GLU A 221 -6.41 -22.07 -9.58
CA GLU A 221 -7.19 -22.51 -8.42
C GLU A 221 -7.50 -21.35 -7.47
N ASP A 222 -6.62 -20.37 -7.36
CA ASP A 222 -6.75 -19.24 -6.44
C ASP A 222 -7.89 -18.28 -6.81
N TYR A 223 -8.33 -18.25 -8.08
CA TYR A 223 -9.27 -17.24 -8.57
C TYR A 223 -10.70 -17.80 -8.58
N LYS A 224 -11.49 -17.45 -7.56
CA LYS A 224 -12.86 -17.97 -7.41
C LYS A 224 -13.92 -16.95 -7.82
N GLN A 225 -15.06 -17.43 -8.30
CA GLN A 225 -16.19 -16.57 -8.62
C GLN A 225 -16.73 -15.85 -7.39
N VAL A 226 -16.64 -16.45 -6.20
CA VAL A 226 -17.04 -15.79 -4.95
C VAL A 226 -16.26 -14.49 -4.71
N ASP A 227 -14.98 -14.44 -5.09
CA ASP A 227 -14.12 -13.26 -4.92
C ASP A 227 -14.51 -12.15 -5.90
N PHE A 228 -14.70 -12.49 -7.19
CA PHE A 228 -15.22 -11.53 -8.16
C PHE A 228 -16.57 -10.99 -7.73
N GLN A 229 -17.53 -11.86 -7.40
CA GLN A 229 -18.91 -11.47 -7.10
C GLN A 229 -18.99 -10.63 -5.80
N GLY A 230 -18.15 -10.94 -4.82
CA GLY A 230 -18.05 -10.19 -3.56
C GLY A 230 -17.38 -8.82 -3.72
N LEU A 231 -16.44 -8.66 -4.65
CA LEU A 231 -15.91 -7.35 -5.02
C LEU A 231 -16.90 -6.58 -5.91
N HIS A 232 -17.53 -7.27 -6.86
CA HIS A 232 -18.43 -6.69 -7.86
C HIS A 232 -19.65 -6.01 -7.23
N MET A 233 -20.21 -6.60 -6.17
CA MET A 233 -21.37 -6.01 -5.48
C MET A 233 -21.08 -4.63 -4.86
N ILE A 234 -19.81 -4.32 -4.54
CA ILE A 234 -19.40 -3.00 -4.04
C ILE A 234 -19.65 -1.95 -5.12
N PHE A 235 -19.25 -2.25 -6.35
CA PHE A 235 -19.37 -1.33 -7.47
C PHE A 235 -20.77 -1.27 -8.08
N GLU A 236 -21.56 -2.35 -8.01
CA GLU A 236 -22.99 -2.29 -8.39
C GLU A 236 -23.79 -1.38 -7.45
N ASN A 237 -23.35 -1.27 -6.19
CA ASN A 237 -23.96 -0.40 -5.19
C ASN A 237 -23.55 1.08 -5.34
N MET A 238 -22.60 1.37 -6.22
CA MET A 238 -22.08 2.70 -6.51
C MET A 238 -22.89 3.39 -7.64
N GLN A 239 -22.98 4.72 -7.59
CA GLN A 239 -23.54 5.55 -8.64
C GLN A 239 -22.62 6.73 -8.94
N SER A 240 -22.29 6.92 -10.21
CA SER A 240 -21.62 8.15 -10.66
C SER A 240 -22.54 9.35 -10.45
N ARG A 241 -21.96 10.45 -9.99
CA ARG A 241 -22.63 11.74 -9.83
C ARG A 241 -22.04 12.71 -10.85
N GLY A 242 -22.87 13.16 -11.78
CA GLY A 242 -22.50 14.25 -12.70
C GLY A 242 -22.31 15.57 -11.94
N GLY A 243 -21.62 16.52 -12.56
CA GLY A 243 -21.32 17.82 -11.98
C GLY A 243 -20.05 18.44 -12.55
N GLU A 244 -19.52 19.45 -11.87
CA GLU A 244 -18.28 20.14 -12.26
C GLU A 244 -17.02 19.26 -12.14
N PHE A 245 -17.07 18.22 -11.32
CA PHE A 245 -15.98 17.28 -11.07
C PHE A 245 -16.53 15.85 -10.93
N PRO A 246 -15.70 14.82 -11.21
CA PRO A 246 -16.09 13.43 -11.05
C PRO A 246 -16.37 13.16 -9.59
N ALA A 247 -17.47 12.48 -9.32
CA ALA A 247 -17.85 12.07 -7.98
C ALA A 247 -18.65 10.78 -8.05
N VAL A 248 -18.65 10.02 -6.97
CA VAL A 248 -19.49 8.83 -6.82
C VAL A 248 -20.25 8.89 -5.51
N THR A 249 -21.33 8.12 -5.46
CA THR A 249 -22.14 7.90 -4.27
C THR A 249 -22.44 6.42 -4.17
N GLU A 250 -22.96 5.98 -3.04
CA GLU A 250 -23.31 4.59 -2.81
C GLU A 250 -24.65 4.48 -2.10
N LYS A 251 -25.36 3.39 -2.38
CA LYS A 251 -26.64 3.08 -1.74
C LYS A 251 -26.42 2.28 -0.46
N VAL A 252 -27.47 2.15 0.34
CA VAL A 252 -27.44 1.23 1.49
C VAL A 252 -27.32 -0.20 0.99
N MET A 253 -26.31 -0.93 1.49
CA MET A 253 -26.14 -2.35 1.24
C MET A 253 -26.69 -3.16 2.41
N ALA A 254 -27.69 -4.01 2.16
CA ALA A 254 -28.42 -4.71 3.22
C ALA A 254 -28.29 -6.24 3.20
N LYS A 255 -27.87 -6.83 2.07
CA LYS A 255 -27.85 -8.29 1.91
C LYS A 255 -26.64 -8.78 1.12
N PRO A 256 -26.18 -10.02 1.38
CA PRO A 256 -25.20 -10.70 0.54
C PRO A 256 -25.68 -10.82 -0.91
N ARG A 257 -24.74 -11.08 -1.82
CA ARG A 257 -25.04 -11.32 -3.23
C ARG A 257 -25.33 -12.79 -3.47
N GLU A 258 -26.45 -13.06 -4.14
CA GLU A 258 -26.75 -14.36 -4.74
C GLU A 258 -26.27 -14.38 -6.20
N PHE A 259 -25.70 -15.51 -6.64
CA PHE A 259 -25.24 -15.70 -8.01
C PHE A 259 -25.21 -17.19 -8.37
N LYS A 260 -24.97 -17.49 -9.65
CA LYS A 260 -24.81 -18.86 -10.16
C LYS A 260 -23.58 -18.96 -11.05
N SER A 261 -22.94 -20.13 -11.03
CA SER A 261 -21.95 -20.49 -12.04
C SER A 261 -22.65 -20.72 -13.37
N VAL A 262 -22.09 -20.21 -14.47
CA VAL A 262 -22.64 -20.50 -15.81
C VAL A 262 -22.46 -21.98 -16.21
N PHE A 263 -21.51 -22.68 -15.59
CA PHE A 263 -21.25 -24.09 -15.86
C PHE A 263 -22.06 -25.02 -14.96
N THR A 264 -21.97 -24.85 -13.63
CA THR A 264 -22.60 -25.79 -12.69
C THR A 264 -24.04 -25.40 -12.32
N ARG A 265 -24.41 -24.12 -12.50
CA ARG A 265 -25.74 -23.54 -12.24
C ARG A 265 -26.22 -23.59 -10.79
N ASP A 266 -25.36 -24.02 -9.86
CA ASP A 266 -25.66 -24.03 -8.43
C ASP A 266 -25.86 -22.61 -7.89
N ALA A 267 -26.87 -22.43 -7.04
CA ALA A 267 -27.09 -21.19 -6.32
C ALA A 267 -25.99 -21.01 -5.27
N ARG A 268 -25.27 -19.89 -5.34
CA ARG A 268 -24.20 -19.52 -4.41
C ARG A 268 -24.47 -18.15 -3.82
N THR A 269 -23.91 -17.90 -2.65
CA THR A 269 -23.99 -16.61 -1.97
C THR A 269 -22.62 -16.14 -1.53
N THR A 270 -22.34 -14.85 -1.63
CA THR A 270 -21.10 -14.26 -1.12
C THR A 270 -21.38 -12.93 -0.39
N PRO A 271 -20.73 -12.66 0.76
CA PRO A 271 -20.69 -11.32 1.33
C PRO A 271 -19.77 -10.42 0.50
N LEU A 272 -19.45 -9.20 0.98
CA LEU A 272 -18.34 -8.44 0.42
C LEU A 272 -17.07 -9.27 0.56
N ARG A 273 -16.25 -9.26 -0.49
CA ARG A 273 -14.93 -9.87 -0.47
C ARG A 273 -13.92 -8.90 -1.04
N ILE A 274 -12.84 -8.70 -0.30
CA ILE A 274 -11.73 -7.84 -0.70
C ILE A 274 -10.55 -8.75 -1.05
N PRO A 275 -9.96 -8.63 -2.25
CA PRO A 275 -8.78 -9.40 -2.62
C PRO A 275 -7.67 -9.29 -1.56
N GLY A 276 -7.19 -10.42 -1.06
CA GLY A 276 -6.14 -10.47 -0.03
C GLY A 276 -6.59 -10.21 1.41
N ALA A 277 -7.81 -9.69 1.64
CA ALA A 277 -8.37 -9.47 2.98
C ALA A 277 -9.57 -10.38 3.30
N GLY A 278 -10.18 -11.02 2.29
CA GLY A 278 -11.25 -12.00 2.48
C GLY A 278 -12.63 -11.38 2.73
N ASN A 279 -13.45 -12.07 3.51
CA ASN A 279 -14.85 -11.71 3.76
C ASN A 279 -14.97 -10.47 4.67
N VAL A 280 -15.82 -9.53 4.29
CA VAL A 280 -16.25 -8.41 5.13
C VAL A 280 -17.75 -8.54 5.43
N ALA A 281 -18.12 -8.49 6.70
CA ALA A 281 -19.51 -8.62 7.13
C ALA A 281 -20.31 -7.37 6.77
N ILE A 282 -21.48 -7.57 6.14
CA ILE A 282 -22.42 -6.47 5.85
C ILE A 282 -23.07 -6.04 7.17
N ARG A 283 -22.90 -4.77 7.52
CA ARG A 283 -23.55 -4.19 8.70
C ARG A 283 -24.88 -3.56 8.30
N THR A 284 -25.96 -4.09 8.84
CA THR A 284 -27.32 -3.57 8.63
C THR A 284 -27.74 -2.65 9.78
N PHE A 285 -28.62 -1.72 9.48
CA PHE A 285 -29.18 -0.77 10.45
C PHE A 285 -30.69 -0.69 10.28
N PRO A 286 -31.45 -0.30 11.32
CA PRO A 286 -32.86 0.04 11.18
C PRO A 286 -33.08 1.11 10.11
N LYS A 287 -34.26 1.08 9.47
CA LYS A 287 -34.64 2.04 8.44
C LYS A 287 -34.61 3.47 8.98
N GLY A 288 -33.86 4.35 8.34
CA GLY A 288 -33.65 5.75 8.75
C GLY A 288 -32.38 5.97 9.59
N GLU A 289 -31.72 4.91 10.04
CA GLU A 289 -30.49 4.97 10.84
C GLU A 289 -29.23 4.61 10.06
N GLU A 290 -29.32 4.38 8.75
CA GLU A 290 -28.19 3.93 7.92
C GLU A 290 -27.15 5.03 7.67
N TYR A 291 -27.52 6.28 7.90
CA TYR A 291 -26.70 7.46 7.63
C TYR A 291 -26.18 8.08 8.94
N SER A 292 -24.90 8.46 8.96
CA SER A 292 -24.34 9.35 9.99
C SER A 292 -24.68 10.81 9.70
N VAL A 293 -24.78 11.16 8.42
CA VAL A 293 -25.31 12.44 7.94
C VAL A 293 -26.39 12.14 6.90
N ALA A 294 -27.63 12.53 7.18
CA ALA A 294 -28.74 12.24 6.28
C ALA A 294 -28.58 12.98 4.92
N PRO A 295 -28.96 12.32 3.81
CA PRO A 295 -28.97 12.98 2.51
C PRO A 295 -29.98 14.14 2.50
N ASP A 296 -29.61 15.25 1.86
CA ASP A 296 -30.50 16.39 1.65
C ASP A 296 -30.71 16.62 0.15
N ARG A 297 -31.90 16.24 -0.32
CA ARG A 297 -32.28 16.40 -1.74
C ARG A 297 -32.40 17.86 -2.15
N LYS A 298 -32.82 18.76 -1.26
CA LYS A 298 -32.99 20.18 -1.55
C LYS A 298 -31.62 20.87 -1.68
N ALA A 299 -30.71 20.56 -0.76
CA ALA A 299 -29.34 21.07 -0.79
C ALA A 299 -28.39 20.30 -1.74
N LYS A 300 -28.91 19.30 -2.50
CA LYS A 300 -28.11 18.39 -3.35
C LYS A 300 -26.93 17.73 -2.61
N ARG A 301 -27.07 17.52 -1.30
CA ARG A 301 -26.04 16.92 -0.46
C ARG A 301 -26.28 15.42 -0.34
N THR A 302 -25.25 14.65 -0.67
CA THR A 302 -25.24 13.21 -0.51
C THR A 302 -25.10 12.87 0.96
N GLY A 303 -25.86 11.88 1.44
CA GLY A 303 -25.73 11.41 2.81
C GLY A 303 -24.41 10.65 3.00
N VAL A 304 -23.94 10.57 4.24
CA VAL A 304 -22.77 9.76 4.62
C VAL A 304 -23.27 8.49 5.28
N LEU A 305 -22.95 7.33 4.71
CA LEU A 305 -23.35 6.03 5.27
C LEU A 305 -22.54 5.69 6.52
N LYS A 306 -23.18 5.03 7.49
CA LYS A 306 -22.49 4.40 8.63
C LYS A 306 -21.68 3.17 8.22
N PHE A 307 -22.11 2.48 7.16
CA PHE A 307 -21.39 1.37 6.53
C PHE A 307 -21.22 1.68 5.04
N SER A 308 -19.97 1.89 4.63
CA SER A 308 -19.59 2.26 3.27
C SER A 308 -18.81 1.11 2.62
N PRO A 309 -19.43 0.31 1.73
CA PRO A 309 -18.72 -0.69 0.95
C PRO A 309 -17.44 -0.18 0.26
N LEU A 310 -17.45 1.06 -0.26
CA LEU A 310 -16.25 1.66 -0.85
C LEU A 310 -15.15 1.91 0.18
N ARG A 311 -15.50 2.39 1.37
CA ARG A 311 -14.53 2.58 2.46
C ARG A 311 -13.98 1.26 2.97
N GLU A 312 -14.83 0.24 3.15
CA GLU A 312 -14.38 -1.10 3.52
C GLU A 312 -13.39 -1.65 2.48
N LEU A 313 -13.69 -1.49 1.19
CA LEU A 313 -12.76 -1.84 0.10
C LEU A 313 -11.44 -1.08 0.22
N ALA A 314 -11.49 0.24 0.34
CA ALA A 314 -10.32 1.09 0.40
C ALA A 314 -9.41 0.73 1.60
N ASP A 315 -9.99 0.59 2.79
CA ASP A 315 -9.25 0.30 4.02
C ASP A 315 -8.74 -1.14 4.09
N GLY A 316 -9.50 -2.11 3.55
CA GLY A 316 -9.12 -3.52 3.52
C GLY A 316 -8.12 -3.86 2.41
N LEU A 317 -8.15 -3.13 1.29
CA LEU A 317 -7.24 -3.36 0.16
C LEU A 317 -5.94 -2.56 0.34
N ALA A 318 -6.03 -1.24 0.50
CA ALA A 318 -4.87 -0.35 0.54
C ALA A 318 -4.31 -0.21 1.96
N THR A 319 -3.70 -1.29 2.46
CA THR A 319 -3.15 -1.39 3.81
C THR A 319 -1.92 -2.29 3.87
N GLY A 320 -1.04 -2.06 4.85
CA GLY A 320 0.18 -2.84 5.05
C GLY A 320 -0.06 -4.29 5.46
N LYS A 321 -1.30 -4.61 5.87
CA LYS A 321 -1.72 -5.96 6.21
C LYS A 321 -2.12 -6.79 4.98
N ASN A 322 -2.34 -6.15 3.84
CA ASN A 322 -2.76 -6.83 2.62
C ASN A 322 -1.55 -7.03 1.70
N PRO A 323 -1.00 -8.26 1.59
CA PRO A 323 0.21 -8.51 0.83
C PRO A 323 0.01 -8.33 -0.68
N LEU A 324 -1.21 -8.56 -1.20
CA LEU A 324 -1.49 -8.37 -2.62
C LEU A 324 -1.31 -6.91 -3.03
N PHE A 325 -1.76 -5.98 -2.21
CA PHE A 325 -1.65 -4.54 -2.49
C PHE A 325 -0.19 -4.09 -2.60
N ALA A 326 0.62 -4.38 -1.58
CA ALA A 326 2.03 -3.98 -1.55
C ALA A 326 2.85 -4.69 -2.65
N ARG A 327 2.69 -6.01 -2.81
CA ARG A 327 3.43 -6.77 -3.84
C ARG A 327 3.08 -6.32 -5.25
N ASN A 328 1.81 -6.03 -5.53
CA ASN A 328 1.37 -5.60 -6.86
C ASN A 328 2.02 -4.27 -7.27
N ILE A 329 1.95 -3.22 -6.43
CA ILE A 329 2.55 -1.92 -6.80
C ILE A 329 4.08 -2.00 -6.86
N VAL A 330 4.73 -2.72 -5.95
CA VAL A 330 6.17 -2.97 -6.00
C VAL A 330 6.57 -3.66 -7.30
N ASN A 331 5.84 -4.69 -7.72
CA ASN A 331 6.09 -5.41 -8.96
C ASN A 331 5.93 -4.52 -10.19
N ARG A 332 4.94 -3.61 -10.18
CA ARG A 332 4.71 -2.62 -11.25
C ARG A 332 5.82 -1.58 -11.30
N LEU A 333 6.28 -1.07 -10.17
CA LEU A 333 7.39 -0.11 -10.11
C LEU A 333 8.72 -0.77 -10.51
N TRP A 334 8.93 -2.04 -10.13
CA TRP A 334 10.03 -2.86 -10.62
C TRP A 334 9.98 -2.99 -12.15
N PHE A 335 8.82 -3.34 -12.72
CA PHE A 335 8.62 -3.41 -14.17
C PHE A 335 8.92 -2.07 -14.86
N VAL A 336 8.47 -0.95 -14.28
CA VAL A 336 8.74 0.38 -14.86
C VAL A 336 10.25 0.66 -14.93
N MET A 337 11.00 0.30 -13.89
CA MET A 337 12.45 0.60 -13.82
C MET A 337 13.32 -0.42 -14.57
N LEU A 338 12.89 -1.68 -14.66
CA LEU A 338 13.72 -2.79 -15.14
C LEU A 338 13.14 -3.52 -16.36
N GLY A 339 11.97 -3.10 -16.85
CA GLY A 339 11.35 -3.57 -18.10
C GLY A 339 10.65 -4.92 -18.01
N ARG A 340 10.72 -5.63 -16.87
CA ARG A 340 10.05 -6.92 -16.66
C ARG A 340 9.65 -7.12 -15.20
N GLY A 341 8.43 -7.58 -14.94
CA GLY A 341 7.95 -7.86 -13.59
C GLY A 341 8.67 -9.04 -12.93
N LEU A 342 8.76 -9.03 -11.60
CA LEU A 342 9.13 -10.20 -10.80
C LEU A 342 8.04 -11.28 -10.90
N VAL A 343 6.77 -10.86 -10.96
CA VAL A 343 5.64 -11.65 -11.45
C VAL A 343 5.26 -11.09 -12.82
N GLU A 344 5.20 -11.97 -13.83
CA GLU A 344 4.87 -11.61 -15.20
C GLU A 344 3.87 -12.64 -15.75
N PRO A 345 2.69 -12.26 -16.26
CA PRO A 345 2.14 -10.90 -16.36
C PRO A 345 1.92 -10.18 -15.02
N LEU A 346 1.92 -8.84 -15.03
CA LEU A 346 1.88 -7.99 -13.82
C LEU A 346 0.60 -8.18 -12.96
N ASP A 347 -0.47 -8.67 -13.56
CA ASP A 347 -1.80 -8.88 -12.97
C ASP A 347 -2.16 -10.35 -12.79
N LEU A 348 -1.15 -11.22 -12.77
CA LEU A 348 -1.33 -12.67 -12.68
C LEU A 348 -0.68 -13.26 -11.41
N PHE A 349 -0.93 -12.64 -10.26
CA PHE A 349 -0.51 -13.18 -8.96
C PHE A 349 -1.34 -14.38 -8.55
N HIS A 350 -0.76 -15.57 -8.56
CA HIS A 350 -1.35 -16.79 -8.00
C HIS A 350 -0.27 -17.83 -7.68
N SER A 351 -0.64 -18.85 -6.91
CA SER A 351 0.23 -19.94 -6.44
C SER A 351 0.98 -20.65 -7.57
N ALA A 352 0.31 -20.89 -8.71
CA ALA A 352 0.92 -21.50 -9.90
C ALA A 352 1.74 -20.54 -10.80
N ASN A 353 1.83 -19.24 -10.47
CA ASN A 353 2.70 -18.27 -11.14
C ASN A 353 3.56 -17.53 -10.08
N PRO A 354 4.49 -18.24 -9.42
CA PRO A 354 5.29 -17.64 -8.38
C PRO A 354 6.23 -16.56 -8.94
N PRO A 355 6.61 -15.55 -8.14
CA PRO A 355 7.61 -14.59 -8.55
C PRO A 355 8.92 -15.28 -8.93
N THR A 356 9.63 -14.74 -9.92
CA THR A 356 10.98 -15.22 -10.32
C THR A 356 11.98 -15.14 -9.16
N HIS A 357 11.80 -14.14 -8.29
CA HIS A 357 12.57 -13.89 -7.07
C HIS A 357 11.61 -13.67 -5.88
N PRO A 358 11.08 -14.73 -5.25
CA PRO A 358 10.07 -14.61 -4.19
C PRO A 358 10.55 -13.81 -2.98
N GLU A 359 11.76 -14.11 -2.48
CA GLU A 359 12.37 -13.42 -1.34
C GLU A 359 12.59 -11.92 -1.62
N LEU A 360 12.96 -11.58 -2.86
CA LEU A 360 13.14 -10.19 -3.27
C LEU A 360 11.81 -9.44 -3.30
N LEU A 361 10.76 -10.03 -3.88
CA LEU A 361 9.46 -9.39 -3.91
C LEU A 361 8.91 -9.17 -2.50
N ASP A 362 9.10 -10.14 -1.61
CA ASP A 362 8.67 -10.05 -0.22
C ASP A 362 9.45 -9.00 0.55
N ARG A 363 10.77 -8.93 0.34
CA ARG A 363 11.61 -7.91 0.94
C ARG A 363 11.20 -6.51 0.48
N LEU A 364 11.05 -6.31 -0.83
CA LEU A 364 10.62 -5.02 -1.39
C LEU A 364 9.25 -4.60 -0.87
N ALA A 365 8.28 -5.52 -0.82
CA ALA A 365 6.93 -5.24 -0.32
C ALA A 365 6.95 -4.89 1.18
N GLY A 366 7.68 -5.64 2.00
CA GLY A 366 7.81 -5.37 3.44
C GLY A 366 8.46 -4.02 3.72
N GLU A 367 9.56 -3.72 3.02
CA GLU A 367 10.27 -2.44 3.15
C GLU A 367 9.42 -1.26 2.67
N PHE A 368 8.68 -1.41 1.57
CA PHE A 368 7.75 -0.39 1.10
C PHE A 368 6.66 -0.07 2.14
N VAL A 369 6.13 -1.08 2.82
CA VAL A 369 5.17 -0.88 3.93
C VAL A 369 5.84 -0.18 5.12
N SER A 370 7.04 -0.62 5.53
CA SER A 370 7.81 -0.02 6.64
C SER A 370 8.17 1.45 6.38
N HIS A 371 8.43 1.79 5.11
CA HIS A 371 8.67 3.14 4.63
C HIS A 371 7.38 3.89 4.26
N LYS A 372 6.23 3.49 4.81
CA LYS A 372 4.93 4.18 4.70
C LYS A 372 4.50 4.42 3.25
N PHE A 373 4.72 3.42 2.39
CA PHE A 373 4.28 3.43 1.00
C PHE A 373 4.87 4.59 0.16
N ASP A 374 6.10 5.01 0.47
CA ASP A 374 6.79 6.10 -0.23
C ASP A 374 7.35 5.63 -1.59
N ILE A 375 6.66 6.03 -2.68
CA ILE A 375 7.05 5.70 -4.06
C ILE A 375 8.40 6.35 -4.42
N LYS A 376 8.62 7.60 -4.02
CA LYS A 376 9.85 8.35 -4.32
C LYS A 376 11.05 7.65 -3.71
N TRP A 377 10.94 7.24 -2.45
CA TRP A 377 11.97 6.47 -1.76
C TRP A 377 12.24 5.13 -2.48
N LEU A 378 11.20 4.36 -2.83
CA LEU A 378 11.38 3.05 -3.47
C LEU A 378 12.05 3.19 -4.84
N LEU A 379 11.61 4.13 -5.68
CA LEU A 379 12.24 4.40 -6.98
C LEU A 379 13.71 4.81 -6.80
N GLY A 380 14.02 5.59 -5.77
CA GLY A 380 15.38 5.93 -5.40
C GLY A 380 16.23 4.72 -4.99
N GLN A 381 15.66 3.74 -4.28
CA GLN A 381 16.37 2.50 -3.98
C GLN A 381 16.60 1.68 -5.25
N LEU A 382 15.59 1.52 -6.11
CA LEU A 382 15.72 0.78 -7.37
C LEU A 382 16.80 1.39 -8.28
N ALA A 383 16.81 2.71 -8.45
CA ALA A 383 17.79 3.41 -9.29
C ALA A 383 19.25 3.27 -8.79
N ARG A 384 19.44 3.03 -7.48
CA ARG A 384 20.76 2.85 -6.86
C ARG A 384 21.32 1.43 -6.99
N THR A 385 20.49 0.46 -7.38
CA THR A 385 20.95 -0.92 -7.56
C THR A 385 21.96 -1.03 -8.70
N ARG A 386 22.93 -1.95 -8.57
CA ARG A 386 23.74 -2.41 -9.70
C ARG A 386 22.84 -3.00 -10.77
N CYS A 387 21.80 -3.74 -10.39
CA CYS A 387 20.82 -4.31 -11.32
C CYS A 387 20.26 -3.27 -12.31
N TYR A 388 19.76 -2.12 -11.82
CA TYR A 388 19.29 -1.03 -12.66
C TYR A 388 20.38 -0.34 -13.46
N GLN A 389 21.63 -0.37 -12.99
CA GLN A 389 22.76 0.31 -13.63
C GLN A 389 23.56 -0.58 -14.58
N ARG A 390 23.10 -1.80 -14.91
CA ARG A 390 23.70 -2.64 -15.94
C ARG A 390 23.27 -2.22 -17.36
N SER A 391 24.12 -2.47 -18.34
CA SER A 391 23.81 -2.30 -19.77
C SER A 391 22.67 -3.24 -20.17
N SER A 392 21.84 -2.81 -21.13
CA SER A 392 20.79 -3.65 -21.74
C SER A 392 21.31 -4.46 -22.91
#